data_AF-A0A4U6P3A2-F1
#
_entry.id   AF-A0A4U6P3A2-F1
#
_cell.length_a   1.000
_cell.length_b   1.000
_cell.length_c   1.000
_cell.angle_alpha   90.00
_cell.angle_beta   90.00
_cell.angle_gamma   90.00
#
_symmetry.space_group_name_H-M   'P 1'
#
loop_
_entity.id
_entity.type
_entity.pdbx_description
1 polymer ?
#
loop_
_entity_poly.entity_id
_entity_poly.type
_entity_poly.pdbx_seq_one_letter_code
_entity_poly.pdbx_strand_id
1 'polypeptide(L)'
;MTEVAVIDAYIRRETRISMAINAMLSLLIFLAVFGIGRPVESWGVGQWVFDFLPQSFMIALMSVLIPGALARQKLKTGALAPVPHCSVLPRNLLVRALILAGLSASIGTALMAGLVGLMGLETIAPIPALLFKVTYGAVLALIVTPPALRAALAA
;
A
#
# COMPACT_ATOMS: atom_id res chain seq x y z
N MET A 1 16.72 -2.13 26.02
CA MET A 1 16.29 -1.48 24.75
C MET A 1 15.40 -0.31 25.12
N THR A 2 15.60 0.87 24.53
CA THR A 2 14.72 2.03 24.77
C THR A 2 13.34 1.76 24.16
N GLU A 3 12.26 2.33 24.73
CA GLU A 3 10.89 2.16 24.20
C GLU A 3 10.77 2.51 22.72
N VAL A 4 11.52 3.52 22.29
CA VAL A 4 11.64 3.94 20.88
C VAL A 4 12.15 2.80 19.98
N ALA A 5 13.16 2.06 20.43
CA ALA A 5 13.73 0.94 19.66
C ALA A 5 12.75 -0.22 19.50
N VAL A 6 11.91 -0.48 20.52
CA VAL A 6 10.85 -1.50 20.46
C VAL A 6 9.79 -1.12 19.44
N ILE A 7 9.42 0.16 19.39
CA ILE A 7 8.40 0.68 18.49
C ILE A 7 8.89 0.70 17.03
N ASP A 8 10.14 1.11 16.80
CA ASP A 8 10.73 1.04 15.47
C ASP A 8 10.87 -0.40 14.96
N ALA A 9 11.19 -1.35 15.85
CA ALA A 9 11.21 -2.77 15.50
C ALA A 9 9.81 -3.30 15.16
N TYR A 10 8.79 -2.89 15.92
CA TYR A 10 7.39 -3.21 15.64
C TYR A 10 6.94 -2.66 14.28
N ILE A 11 7.18 -1.37 14.01
CA ILE A 11 6.85 -0.74 12.72
C ILE A 11 7.54 -1.46 11.57
N ARG A 12 8.84 -1.75 11.69
CA ARG A 12 9.58 -2.49 10.66
C ARG A 12 9.03 -3.91 10.42
N ARG A 13 8.57 -4.59 11.47
CA ARG A 13 7.95 -5.90 11.35
C ARG A 13 6.62 -5.82 10.61
N GLU A 14 5.71 -4.96 11.06
CA GLU A 14 4.37 -4.82 10.46
C GLU A 14 4.45 -4.31 9.02
N THR A 15 5.36 -3.39 8.72
CA THR A 15 5.60 -2.94 7.34
C THR A 15 6.08 -4.08 6.45
N ARG A 16 7.01 -4.93 6.89
CA ARG A 16 7.45 -6.10 6.09
C ARG A 16 6.31 -7.09 5.83
N ILE A 17 5.48 -7.35 6.83
CA ILE A 17 4.30 -8.20 6.69
C ILE A 17 3.33 -7.59 5.68
N SER A 18 3.05 -6.29 5.80
CA SER A 18 2.19 -5.54 4.87
C SER A 18 2.73 -5.60 3.44
N MET A 19 4.04 -5.40 3.23
CA MET A 19 4.68 -5.51 1.92
C MET A 19 4.48 -6.91 1.31
N ALA A 20 4.72 -7.96 2.08
CA ALA A 20 4.57 -9.34 1.61
C ALA A 20 3.13 -9.67 1.23
N ILE A 21 2.16 -9.29 2.07
CA ILE A 21 0.73 -9.51 1.79
C ILE A 21 0.30 -8.75 0.54
N ASN A 22 0.65 -7.47 0.42
CA ASN A 22 0.25 -6.66 -0.74
C ASN A 22 0.93 -7.10 -2.05
N ALA A 23 2.19 -7.55 -1.98
CA ALA A 23 2.88 -8.16 -3.12
C ALA A 23 2.17 -9.44 -3.58
N MET A 24 1.82 -10.32 -2.64
CA MET A 24 1.09 -11.56 -2.93
C MET A 24 -0.31 -11.29 -3.48
N LEU A 25 -1.06 -10.35 -2.91
CA LEU A 25 -2.38 -9.97 -3.43
C LEU A 25 -2.27 -9.39 -4.84
N SER A 26 -1.28 -8.52 -5.09
CA SER A 26 -1.04 -7.95 -6.42
C SER A 26 -0.72 -9.02 -7.46
N LEU A 27 0.06 -10.04 -7.08
CA LEU A 27 0.34 -11.22 -7.91
C LEU A 27 -0.95 -11.99 -8.23
N LEU A 28 -1.72 -12.35 -7.20
CA LEU A 28 -2.94 -13.15 -7.37
C LEU A 28 -3.99 -12.42 -8.21
N ILE A 29 -4.22 -11.13 -7.94
CA ILE A 29 -5.16 -10.31 -8.70
C ILE A 29 -4.69 -10.17 -10.15
N PHE A 30 -3.40 -9.96 -10.39
CA PHE A 30 -2.88 -9.90 -11.76
C PHE A 30 -3.15 -11.20 -12.52
N LEU A 31 -2.85 -12.35 -11.92
CA LEU A 31 -3.09 -13.65 -12.55
C LEU A 31 -4.57 -13.89 -12.83
N ALA A 32 -5.46 -13.46 -11.92
CA ALA A 32 -6.91 -13.59 -12.09
C ALA A 32 -7.48 -12.68 -13.19
N VAL A 33 -6.97 -11.45 -13.33
CA VAL A 33 -7.52 -10.46 -14.27
C VAL A 33 -6.88 -10.55 -15.66
N PHE A 34 -5.55 -10.69 -15.71
CA PHE A 34 -4.78 -10.59 -16.96
C PHE A 34 -4.25 -11.95 -17.44
N GLY A 35 -3.96 -12.86 -16.52
CA GLY A 35 -3.25 -14.11 -16.82
C GLY A 35 -1.82 -13.87 -17.33
N ILE A 36 -1.22 -14.89 -17.95
CA ILE A 36 0.16 -14.84 -18.49
C ILE A 36 0.27 -15.21 -19.98
N GLY A 37 -0.84 -15.58 -20.62
CA GLY A 37 -0.83 -16.15 -21.97
C GLY A 37 -0.87 -15.15 -23.13
N ARG A 38 -1.21 -13.88 -22.88
CA ARG A 38 -1.33 -12.84 -23.91
C ARG A 38 -0.81 -11.50 -23.40
N PRO A 39 -0.24 -10.63 -24.27
CA PRO A 39 0.14 -9.27 -23.89
C PRO A 39 -1.02 -8.53 -23.22
N VAL A 40 -0.67 -7.69 -22.26
CA VAL A 40 -1.64 -6.90 -21.50
C VAL A 40 -1.82 -5.56 -22.20
N GLU A 41 -3.05 -5.16 -22.47
CA GLU A 41 -3.34 -3.82 -22.98
C GLU A 41 -3.08 -2.79 -21.88
N SER A 42 -2.44 -1.68 -22.25
CA SER A 42 -2.10 -0.64 -21.30
C SER A 42 -3.32 0.22 -20.93
N TRP A 43 -4.17 0.54 -21.91
CA TRP A 43 -5.21 1.55 -21.82
C TRP A 43 -6.61 0.96 -21.94
N GLY A 44 -7.56 1.50 -21.16
CA GLY A 44 -8.96 1.09 -21.18
C GLY A 44 -9.47 0.72 -19.80
N VAL A 45 -10.80 0.68 -19.65
CA VAL A 45 -11.44 0.22 -18.42
C VAL A 45 -11.17 -1.28 -18.26
N GLY A 46 -10.66 -1.68 -17.08
CA GLY A 46 -10.24 -3.05 -16.81
C GLY A 46 -8.87 -3.43 -17.35
N GLN A 47 -8.15 -2.49 -17.98
CA GLN A 47 -6.80 -2.70 -18.49
C GLN A 47 -5.72 -2.28 -17.49
N TRP A 48 -4.45 -2.48 -17.85
CA TRP A 48 -3.34 -2.45 -16.90
C TRP A 48 -3.23 -1.15 -16.12
N VAL A 49 -3.30 0.01 -16.78
CA VAL A 49 -3.22 1.33 -16.12
C VAL A 49 -4.44 1.58 -15.22
N PHE A 50 -5.65 1.23 -15.69
CA PHE A 50 -6.86 1.44 -14.90
C PHE A 50 -6.85 0.61 -13.61
N ASP A 51 -6.28 -0.59 -13.63
CA ASP A 51 -6.22 -1.46 -12.46
C ASP A 51 -5.38 -0.90 -11.30
N PHE A 52 -4.43 0.02 -11.57
CA PHE A 52 -3.70 0.72 -10.51
C PHE A 52 -4.62 1.56 -9.62
N LEU A 53 -5.80 1.97 -10.09
CA LEU A 53 -6.74 2.73 -9.29
C LEU A 53 -7.30 1.88 -8.13
N PRO A 54 -8.05 0.78 -8.38
CA PRO A 54 -8.52 -0.09 -7.30
C PRO A 54 -7.37 -0.77 -6.55
N GLN A 55 -6.27 -1.13 -7.21
CA GLN A 55 -5.11 -1.74 -6.55
C GLN A 55 -4.49 -0.78 -5.52
N SER A 56 -4.13 0.44 -5.92
CA SER A 56 -3.46 1.39 -5.03
C SER A 56 -4.37 1.83 -3.88
N PHE A 57 -5.67 1.99 -4.17
CA PHE A 57 -6.68 2.25 -3.15
C PHE A 57 -6.67 1.14 -2.09
N MET A 58 -6.81 -0.11 -2.52
CA MET A 58 -6.92 -1.25 -1.62
C MET A 58 -5.64 -1.48 -0.81
N ILE A 59 -4.47 -1.38 -1.47
CA ILE A 59 -3.17 -1.55 -0.81
C ILE A 59 -2.98 -0.51 0.29
N ALA A 60 -3.22 0.77 -0.01
CA ALA A 60 -3.10 1.83 0.97
C ALA A 60 -4.13 1.69 2.09
N LEU A 61 -5.39 1.35 1.78
CA LEU A 61 -6.42 1.11 2.77
C LEU A 61 -6.03 -0.02 3.75
N MET A 62 -5.61 -1.17 3.24
CA MET A 62 -5.21 -2.33 4.05
C MET A 62 -3.93 -2.07 4.84
N SER A 63 -2.97 -1.35 4.24
CA SER A 63 -1.72 -0.92 4.88
C SER A 63 -1.94 0.03 6.06
N VAL A 64 -3.10 0.68 6.15
CA VAL A 64 -3.45 1.57 7.26
C VAL A 64 -4.36 0.87 8.26
N LEU A 65 -5.42 0.22 7.80
CA LEU A 65 -6.48 -0.32 8.66
C LEU A 65 -6.00 -1.48 9.52
N ILE A 66 -5.39 -2.50 8.91
CA ILE A 66 -5.01 -3.74 9.60
C ILE A 66 -3.94 -3.45 10.67
N PRO A 67 -2.75 -2.92 10.31
CA PRO A 67 -1.70 -2.68 11.31
C PRO A 67 -2.10 -1.57 12.29
N GLY A 68 -2.90 -0.59 11.86
CA GLY A 68 -3.42 0.46 12.74
C GLY A 68 -4.41 -0.05 13.79
N ALA A 69 -5.30 -0.98 13.43
CA ALA A 69 -6.21 -1.62 14.37
C ALA A 69 -5.45 -2.49 15.38
N LEU A 70 -4.48 -3.27 14.92
CA LEU A 70 -3.61 -4.09 15.78
C LEU A 70 -2.78 -3.22 16.73
N ALA A 71 -2.21 -2.11 16.24
CA ALA A 71 -1.48 -1.15 17.08
C ALA A 71 -2.39 -0.57 18.17
N ARG A 72 -3.60 -0.13 17.80
CA ARG A 72 -4.57 0.42 18.77
C ARG A 72 -4.98 -0.62 19.82
N GLN A 73 -5.14 -1.88 19.42
CA GLN A 73 -5.41 -2.97 20.36
C GLN A 73 -4.24 -3.16 21.33
N LYS A 74 -2.99 -3.20 20.84
CA LYS A 74 -1.80 -3.36 21.68
C LYS A 74 -1.59 -2.21 22.66
N LEU A 75 -1.92 -0.97 22.27
CA LEU A 75 -1.94 0.17 23.19
C LEU A 75 -3.00 -0.01 24.29
N LYS A 76 -4.22 -0.42 23.91
CA LYS A 76 -5.31 -0.66 24.87
C LYS A 76 -5.00 -1.77 25.88
N THR A 77 -4.29 -2.82 25.46
CA THR A 77 -3.90 -3.93 26.35
C THR A 77 -2.60 -3.67 27.11
N GLY A 78 -1.97 -2.50 26.95
CA GLY A 78 -0.68 -2.18 27.57
C GLY A 78 0.52 -2.97 27.02
N ALA A 79 0.36 -3.65 25.88
CA ALA A 79 1.44 -4.41 25.24
C ALA A 79 2.43 -3.50 24.49
N LEU A 80 2.04 -2.25 24.22
CA LEU A 80 2.89 -1.18 23.69
C LEU A 80 2.61 0.11 24.46
N ALA A 81 3.65 0.91 24.70
CA ALA A 81 3.51 2.26 25.23
C ALA A 81 3.25 3.27 24.10
N PRO A 82 2.40 4.29 24.30
CA PRO A 82 2.21 5.37 23.34
C PRO A 82 3.47 6.24 23.23
N VAL A 83 3.73 6.75 22.02
CA VAL A 83 4.88 7.63 21.78
C VAL A 83 4.44 9.09 21.83
N PRO A 84 5.18 9.97 22.52
CA PRO A 84 5.02 11.41 22.38
C PRO A 84 5.48 11.82 20.98
N HIS A 85 4.56 11.79 20.01
CA HIS A 85 4.80 12.19 18.63
C HIS A 85 3.58 12.91 18.06
N CYS A 86 3.79 14.08 17.47
CA CYS A 86 2.75 14.79 16.75
C CYS A 86 2.66 14.25 15.33
N SER A 87 1.52 13.65 14.98
CA SER A 87 1.23 13.28 13.59
C SER A 87 0.36 14.34 12.91
N VAL A 88 0.68 14.65 11.65
CA VAL A 88 -0.14 15.49 10.77
C VAL A 88 -1.37 14.71 10.25
N LEU A 89 -1.37 13.39 10.37
CA LEU A 89 -2.47 12.54 9.90
C LEU A 89 -3.66 12.55 10.86
N PRO A 90 -4.90 12.39 10.38
CA PRO A 90 -6.08 12.34 11.23
C PRO A 90 -5.98 11.26 12.32
N ARG A 91 -6.48 11.58 13.51
CA ARG A 91 -6.59 10.63 14.63
C ARG A 91 -7.57 9.48 14.35
N ASN A 92 -8.62 9.73 13.57
CA ASN A 92 -9.58 8.70 13.21
C ASN A 92 -8.97 7.75 12.15
N LEU A 93 -8.84 6.46 12.53
CA LEU A 93 -8.23 5.42 11.71
C LEU A 93 -8.90 5.29 10.33
N LEU A 94 -10.23 5.33 10.27
CA LEU A 94 -10.97 5.16 9.02
C LEU A 94 -10.77 6.35 8.09
N VAL A 95 -10.87 7.57 8.63
CA VAL A 95 -10.66 8.80 7.85
C VAL A 95 -9.23 8.85 7.30
N ARG A 96 -8.23 8.53 8.13
CA ARG A 96 -6.83 8.45 7.70
C ARG A 96 -6.65 7.42 6.58
N ALA A 97 -7.26 6.25 6.71
CA ALA A 97 -7.16 5.20 5.71
C ALA A 97 -7.79 5.62 4.39
N LEU A 98 -8.96 6.26 4.41
CA LEU A 98 -9.63 6.74 3.21
C LEU A 98 -8.86 7.86 2.50
N ILE A 99 -8.28 8.80 3.25
CA ILE A 99 -7.46 9.88 2.66
C ILE A 99 -6.21 9.29 2.00
N LEU A 100 -5.46 8.45 2.72
CA LEU A 100 -4.25 7.85 2.17
C LEU A 100 -4.56 6.92 0.99
N ALA A 101 -5.68 6.19 1.05
CA ALA A 101 -6.15 5.35 -0.05
C ALA A 101 -6.53 6.17 -1.29
N GLY A 102 -7.31 7.23 -1.13
CA GLY A 102 -7.69 8.13 -2.21
C GLY A 102 -6.48 8.81 -2.86
N LEU A 103 -5.55 9.34 -2.05
CA LEU A 103 -4.32 9.96 -2.56
C LEU A 103 -3.45 8.95 -3.29
N SER A 104 -3.27 7.74 -2.73
CA SER A 104 -2.48 6.69 -3.38
C SER A 104 -3.10 6.22 -4.68
N ALA A 105 -4.43 6.09 -4.73
CA ALA A 105 -5.18 5.74 -5.93
C ALA A 105 -4.99 6.79 -7.03
N SER A 106 -5.19 8.06 -6.72
CA SER A 106 -5.05 9.15 -7.69
C SER A 106 -3.60 9.32 -8.16
N ILE A 107 -2.64 9.41 -7.23
CA ILE A 107 -1.23 9.63 -7.55
C ILE A 107 -0.64 8.42 -8.25
N GLY A 108 -0.90 7.21 -7.73
CA GLY A 108 -0.42 5.96 -8.31
C GLY A 108 -0.89 5.76 -9.75
N THR A 109 -2.19 5.94 -9.99
CA THR A 109 -2.77 5.81 -11.33
C THR A 109 -2.25 6.90 -12.28
N ALA A 110 -2.18 8.16 -11.83
CA ALA A 110 -1.68 9.26 -12.65
C ALA A 110 -0.21 9.08 -13.03
N LEU A 111 0.62 8.60 -12.10
CA LEU A 111 2.03 8.29 -12.39
C LEU A 111 2.16 7.17 -13.42
N MET A 112 1.37 6.10 -13.31
CA MET A 112 1.41 5.00 -14.28
C MET A 112 0.89 5.40 -15.64
N ALA A 113 -0.23 6.13 -15.69
CA ALA A 113 -0.76 6.70 -16.91
C ALA A 113 0.27 7.62 -17.58
N GLY A 114 0.93 8.49 -16.81
CA GLY A 114 2.00 9.36 -17.31
C GLY A 114 3.19 8.58 -17.87
N LEU A 115 3.70 7.59 -17.14
CA LEU A 115 4.82 6.76 -17.59
C LEU A 115 4.50 6.00 -18.88
N VAL A 116 3.36 5.31 -18.93
CA VAL A 116 2.91 4.56 -20.11
C VAL A 116 2.66 5.50 -21.28
N GLY A 117 2.04 6.66 -21.04
CA GLY A 117 1.74 7.67 -22.06
C GLY A 117 3.00 8.29 -22.67
N LEU A 118 4.00 8.61 -21.85
CA LEU A 118 5.28 9.15 -22.31
C LEU A 118 6.10 8.10 -23.09
N MET A 119 5.95 6.82 -22.77
CA MET A 119 6.65 5.73 -23.47
C MET A 119 5.91 5.23 -24.71
N GLY A 120 4.66 5.66 -24.95
CA GLY A 120 3.85 5.18 -26.08
C GLY A 120 3.54 3.69 -26.04
N LEU A 121 3.47 3.10 -24.84
CA LEU A 121 3.25 1.66 -24.67
C LEU A 121 1.78 1.31 -24.80
N GLU A 122 1.37 0.72 -25.93
CA GLU A 122 0.00 0.23 -26.14
C GLU A 122 -0.24 -1.13 -25.48
N THR A 123 0.78 -1.99 -25.49
CA THR A 123 0.75 -3.31 -24.85
C THR A 123 2.04 -3.56 -24.11
N ILE A 124 1.95 -4.36 -23.03
CA ILE A 124 3.08 -4.75 -22.19
C ILE A 124 3.11 -6.27 -22.10
N ALA A 125 4.29 -6.86 -22.21
CA ALA A 125 4.46 -8.29 -22.02
C ALA A 125 4.02 -8.71 -20.59
N PRO A 126 3.42 -9.90 -20.41
CA PRO A 126 2.76 -10.24 -19.13
C PRO A 126 3.72 -10.32 -17.94
N ILE A 127 4.92 -10.85 -18.16
CA ILE A 127 5.90 -11.04 -17.09
C ILE A 127 6.43 -9.69 -16.57
N PRO A 128 6.89 -8.74 -17.41
CA PRO A 128 7.21 -7.39 -16.97
C PRO A 128 6.04 -6.68 -16.28
N ALA A 129 4.83 -6.76 -16.85
CA ALA A 129 3.63 -6.15 -16.28
C ALA A 129 3.32 -6.68 -14.87
N LEU A 130 3.49 -7.99 -14.66
CA LEU A 130 3.31 -8.65 -13.37
C LEU A 130 4.38 -8.22 -12.36
N LEU A 131 5.66 -8.32 -12.73
CA LEU A 131 6.77 -7.98 -11.84
C LEU A 131 6.68 -6.53 -11.37
N PHE A 132 6.33 -5.64 -12.29
CA PHE A 132 6.13 -4.24 -11.98
C PHE A 132 5.00 -4.06 -10.97
N LYS A 133 3.85 -4.71 -11.18
CA LYS A 133 2.68 -4.59 -10.32
C LYS A 133 2.90 -5.13 -8.91
N VAL A 134 3.61 -6.26 -8.80
CA VAL A 134 4.01 -6.85 -7.52
C VAL A 134 4.97 -5.92 -6.78
N THR A 135 6.00 -5.43 -7.47
CA THR A 135 6.99 -4.51 -6.90
C THR A 135 6.33 -3.20 -6.46
N TYR A 136 5.47 -2.64 -7.30
CA TYR A 136 4.67 -1.46 -7.00
C TYR A 136 3.85 -1.64 -5.72
N GLY A 137 3.12 -2.75 -5.60
CA GLY A 137 2.31 -3.01 -4.43
C GLY A 137 3.11 -3.11 -3.13
N ALA A 138 4.29 -3.73 -3.17
CA ALA A 138 5.20 -3.78 -2.03
C ALA A 138 5.76 -2.40 -1.69
N VAL A 139 6.18 -1.61 -2.69
CA VAL A 139 6.72 -0.26 -2.50
C VAL A 139 5.66 0.67 -1.94
N LEU A 140 4.42 0.61 -2.42
CA LEU A 140 3.33 1.43 -1.90
C LEU A 140 3.04 1.09 -0.44
N ALA A 141 3.01 -0.20 -0.08
CA ALA A 141 2.87 -0.63 1.31
C ALA A 141 4.02 -0.13 2.20
N LEU A 142 5.26 -0.13 1.69
CA LEU A 142 6.44 0.40 2.38
C LEU A 142 6.33 1.91 2.63
N ILE A 143 5.74 2.68 1.71
CA ILE A 143 5.58 4.13 1.84
C ILE A 143 4.44 4.46 2.81
N VAL A 144 3.31 3.75 2.72
CA VAL A 144 2.07 4.09 3.45
C VAL A 144 2.05 3.54 4.88
N THR A 145 2.54 2.33 5.11
CA THR A 145 2.41 1.64 6.41
C THR A 145 3.15 2.35 7.56
N PRO A 146 4.43 2.76 7.42
CA PRO A 146 5.17 3.39 8.52
C PRO A 146 4.58 4.70 9.04
N PRO A 147 4.23 5.71 8.21
CA PRO A 147 3.66 6.95 8.72
C PRO A 147 2.27 6.72 9.33
N ALA A 148 1.48 5.80 8.78
CA ALA A 148 0.18 5.43 9.32
C ALA A 148 0.28 4.75 10.70
N LEU A 149 1.27 3.87 10.89
CA LEU A 149 1.55 3.23 12.17
C LEU A 149 2.08 4.22 13.21
N ARG A 150 2.99 5.12 12.84
CA ARG A 150 3.47 6.19 13.73
C ARG A 150 2.30 7.06 14.19
N ALA A 151 1.39 7.39 13.29
CA ALA A 151 0.17 8.13 13.63
C ALA A 151 -0.80 7.32 14.50
N ALA A 152 -0.81 5.98 14.42
CA ALA A 152 -1.61 5.11 15.28
C ALA A 152 -1.03 4.98 16.70
N LEU A 153 0.29 5.09 16.82
CA LEU A 153 1.05 4.95 18.07
C LEU A 153 1.27 6.29 18.80
N ALA A 154 0.90 7.41 18.17
CA ALA A 154 0.93 8.74 18.77
C ALA A 154 -0.08 8.87 19.91
N ALA A 155 0.35 9.49 21.01
CA ALA A 155 -0.48 9.81 22.18
C ALA A 155 -1.58 10.86 21.90
#